data_AF-A0A7I8D7I2-F1
#
_entry.id   AF-A0A7I8D7I2-F1
#
_cell.length_a   1.000
_cell.length_b   1.000
_cell.length_c   1.000
_cell.angle_alpha   90.00
_cell.angle_beta   90.00
_cell.angle_gamma   90.00
#
_symmetry.space_group_name_H-M   'P 1'
#
loop_
_entity.id
_entity.type
_entity.pdbx_description
1 polymer ?
#
loop_
_entity_poly.entity_id
_entity_poly.type
_entity_poly.pdbx_seq_one_letter_code
_entity_poly.pdbx_strand_id
1 'polypeptide(L)'
;MKLDLRNNAAAQDMIRIIMREKNLSAEDAVAFAVNRDMYQKILKAGYASIAFDLWGHDNPERVWDALSTPVLDLKFDKLQENLIEGISEKESVDYETAICYFLIFTMDYLGYHI
;
A
#
# COMPACT_ATOMS: atom_id res chain seq x y z
N MET A 1 -14.54 -0.10 4.77
CA MET A 1 -13.52 -0.58 5.73
C MET A 1 -12.75 0.63 6.20
N LYS A 2 -12.51 0.78 7.50
CA LYS A 2 -11.71 1.88 8.02
C LYS A 2 -10.23 1.48 8.04
N LEU A 3 -9.36 2.26 7.41
CA LEU A 3 -7.90 2.08 7.42
C LEU A 3 -7.28 3.19 8.27
N ASP A 4 -6.61 2.84 9.37
CA ASP A 4 -6.03 3.79 10.31
C ASP A 4 -4.50 3.88 10.19
N LEU A 5 -4.03 4.89 9.46
CA LEU A 5 -2.60 5.06 9.17
C LEU A 5 -1.90 6.05 10.11
N ARG A 6 -2.53 6.46 11.21
CA ARG A 6 -1.99 7.50 12.12
C ARG A 6 -0.56 7.22 12.58
N ASN A 7 -0.19 5.94 12.72
CA ASN A 7 1.14 5.51 13.14
C ASN A 7 1.95 4.85 12.02
N ASN A 8 1.55 5.00 10.76
CA ASN A 8 2.18 4.38 9.61
C ASN A 8 2.58 5.43 8.56
N ALA A 9 3.69 6.13 8.82
CA ALA A 9 4.20 7.19 7.93
C ALA A 9 4.57 6.65 6.54
N ALA A 10 5.10 5.43 6.46
CA ALA A 10 5.46 4.77 5.21
C ALA A 10 4.23 4.59 4.29
N ALA A 11 3.12 4.06 4.83
CA ALA A 11 1.89 3.90 4.06
C ALA A 11 1.29 5.24 3.64
N GLN A 12 1.29 6.25 4.52
CA GLN A 12 0.82 7.59 4.17
C GLN A 12 1.62 8.19 3.00
N ASP A 13 2.95 8.06 3.04
CA ASP A 13 3.85 8.57 2.00
C ASP A 13 3.62 7.86 0.65
N MET A 14 3.50 6.53 0.66
CA MET A 14 3.19 5.78 -0.55
C MET A 14 1.84 6.19 -1.16
N ILE A 15 0.80 6.37 -0.34
CA ILE A 15 -0.51 6.85 -0.82
C ILE A 15 -0.37 8.24 -1.42
N ARG A 16 0.36 9.16 -0.77
CA ARG A 16 0.59 10.52 -1.30
C ARG A 16 1.33 10.52 -2.63
N ILE A 17 2.27 9.61 -2.82
CA ILE A 17 2.95 9.42 -4.12
C ILE A 17 1.94 8.97 -5.16
N ILE A 18 1.15 7.93 -4.90
CA ILE A 18 0.13 7.43 -5.84
C ILE A 18 -0.88 8.54 -6.19
N MET A 19 -1.35 9.30 -5.18
CA MET A 19 -2.27 10.42 -5.37
C MET A 19 -1.72 11.43 -6.38
N ARG A 20 -0.43 11.81 -6.27
CA ARG A 20 0.20 12.75 -7.20
C ARG A 20 0.41 12.14 -8.59
N GLU A 21 0.97 10.93 -8.66
CA GLU A 21 1.30 10.24 -9.92
C GLU A 21 0.07 9.93 -10.77
N LYS A 22 -1.08 9.70 -10.13
CA LYS A 22 -2.33 9.32 -10.79
C LYS A 22 -3.43 10.37 -10.71
N ASN A 23 -3.18 11.50 -10.04
CA ASN A 23 -4.16 12.55 -9.79
C ASN A 23 -5.45 11.99 -9.16
N LEU A 24 -5.29 11.28 -8.03
CA LEU A 24 -6.36 10.56 -7.32
C LEU A 24 -6.60 11.11 -5.91
N SER A 25 -7.79 10.81 -5.37
CA SER A 25 -8.06 10.92 -3.94
C SER A 25 -7.25 9.88 -3.15
N ALA A 26 -7.19 10.00 -1.82
CA ALA A 26 -6.47 9.03 -0.99
C ALA A 26 -7.15 7.65 -1.05
N GLU A 27 -8.48 7.61 -1.03
CA GLU A 27 -9.28 6.40 -1.14
C GLU A 27 -9.10 5.73 -2.50
N ASP A 28 -9.15 6.51 -3.59
CA ASP A 28 -8.93 5.98 -4.93
C ASP A 28 -7.49 5.52 -5.15
N ALA A 29 -6.51 6.15 -4.51
CA ALA A 29 -5.11 5.73 -4.54
C ALA A 29 -4.92 4.35 -3.89
N VAL A 30 -5.58 4.10 -2.75
CA VAL A 30 -5.57 2.76 -2.12
C VAL A 30 -6.31 1.75 -3.00
N ALA A 31 -7.47 2.09 -3.54
CA ALA A 31 -8.21 1.21 -4.45
C ALA A 31 -7.40 0.88 -5.71
N PHE A 32 -6.67 1.85 -6.27
CA PHE A 32 -5.78 1.66 -7.41
C PHE A 32 -4.67 0.63 -7.12
N ALA A 33 -4.08 0.69 -5.93
CA ALA A 33 -3.02 -0.24 -5.51
C ALA A 33 -3.53 -1.68 -5.36
N VAL A 34 -4.77 -1.87 -4.91
CA VAL A 34 -5.39 -3.18 -4.73
C VAL A 34 -5.91 -3.70 -6.07
N ASN A 35 -5.04 -4.38 -6.82
CA ASN A 35 -5.38 -4.97 -8.10
C ASN A 35 -4.66 -6.33 -8.32
N ARG A 36 -5.05 -7.03 -9.39
CA ARG A 36 -4.55 -8.39 -9.70
C ARG A 36 -3.05 -8.42 -10.00
N ASP A 37 -2.51 -7.37 -10.62
CA ASP A 37 -1.10 -7.33 -10.99
C ASP A 37 -0.24 -7.23 -9.73
N MET A 38 -0.63 -6.36 -8.80
CA MET A 38 0.07 -6.22 -7.51
C MET A 38 -0.06 -7.50 -6.68
N TYR A 39 -1.25 -8.11 -6.65
CA TYR A 39 -1.46 -9.39 -5.99
C TYR A 39 -0.50 -10.47 -6.49
N GLN A 40 -0.38 -10.63 -7.82
CA GLN A 40 0.53 -11.61 -8.42
C GLN A 40 2.00 -11.28 -8.12
N LYS A 41 2.38 -10.00 -8.13
CA LYS A 41 3.74 -9.59 -7.77
C LYS A 41 4.08 -9.93 -6.32
N ILE A 42 3.19 -9.62 -5.38
CA ILE A 42 3.35 -9.92 -3.94
C ILE A 42 3.59 -11.43 -3.76
N LEU A 43 2.71 -12.26 -4.32
CA LEU A 43 2.81 -13.72 -4.20
C LEU A 43 4.08 -14.30 -4.84
N LYS A 44 4.51 -13.74 -5.96
CA LYS A 44 5.71 -14.22 -6.67
C LYS A 44 7.00 -13.81 -5.94
N ALA A 45 7.01 -12.62 -5.35
CA ALA A 45 8.14 -12.09 -4.61
C ALA A 45 8.36 -12.85 -3.29
N GLY A 46 7.30 -13.01 -2.49
CA GLY A 46 7.38 -13.70 -1.19
C GLY A 46 8.22 -12.97 -0.13
N TYR A 47 8.46 -11.67 -0.32
CA TYR A 47 9.24 -10.81 0.60
C TYR A 47 8.52 -9.50 0.94
N ALA A 48 7.18 -9.46 0.88
CA ALA A 48 6.42 -8.22 1.02
C ALA A 48 6.60 -7.52 2.39
N SER A 49 6.73 -8.29 3.47
CA SER A 49 7.08 -7.77 4.79
C SER A 49 8.40 -7.02 4.78
N ILE A 50 9.45 -7.65 4.22
CA ILE A 50 10.80 -7.07 4.11
C ILE A 50 10.77 -5.82 3.23
N ALA A 51 10.10 -5.87 2.07
CA ALA A 51 10.00 -4.72 1.17
C ALA A 51 9.32 -3.53 1.85
N PHE A 52 8.24 -3.78 2.60
CA PHE A 52 7.52 -2.74 3.32
C PHE A 52 8.39 -2.09 4.41
N ASP A 53 9.10 -2.89 5.20
CA ASP A 53 10.00 -2.40 6.26
C ASP A 53 11.19 -1.60 5.71
N LEU A 54 11.58 -1.86 4.47
CA LEU A 54 12.67 -1.17 3.78
C LEU A 54 12.23 0.07 3.00
N TRP A 55 10.95 0.45 2.99
CA TRP A 55 10.54 1.63 2.26
C TRP A 55 11.30 2.88 2.73
N GLY A 56 11.94 3.59 1.79
CA GLY A 56 12.73 4.79 2.06
C GLY A 56 14.09 4.57 2.71
N HIS A 57 14.55 3.31 2.86
CA HIS A 57 15.85 3.01 3.48
C HIS A 57 17.07 3.58 2.73
N ASP A 58 16.93 3.79 1.42
CA ASP A 58 17.96 4.31 0.52
C ASP A 58 18.13 5.84 0.62
N ASN A 59 17.22 6.51 1.35
CA ASN A 59 17.25 7.95 1.57
C ASN A 59 17.08 8.29 3.07
N PRO A 60 18.18 8.31 3.83
CA PRO A 60 18.15 8.67 5.26
C PRO A 60 17.59 10.06 5.57
N GLU A 61 17.62 10.97 4.58
CA GLU A 61 17.11 12.34 4.71
C GLU A 61 15.65 12.46 4.21
N ARG A 62 14.98 11.35 3.90
CA ARG A 62 13.61 11.35 3.39
C ARG A 62 12.68 12.10 4.34
N VAL A 63 12.00 13.09 3.78
CA VAL A 63 10.87 13.74 4.44
C VAL A 63 9.60 12.98 4.07
N TRP A 64 9.01 12.30 5.05
CA TRP A 64 7.75 11.59 4.90
C TRP A 64 6.60 12.55 4.59
N ASP A 65 5.94 12.40 3.44
CA ASP A 65 4.77 13.20 3.08
C ASP A 65 3.51 12.56 3.66
N ALA A 66 2.93 13.22 4.67
CA ALA A 66 1.77 12.71 5.40
C ALA A 66 0.44 13.02 4.71
N LEU A 67 -0.56 12.17 4.96
CA LEU A 67 -1.94 12.46 4.58
C LEU A 67 -2.51 13.54 5.51
N SER A 68 -3.29 14.47 4.95
CA SER A 68 -4.05 15.44 5.76
C SER A 68 -5.09 14.75 6.65
N THR A 69 -5.62 13.62 6.18
CA THR A 69 -6.56 12.76 6.90
C THR A 69 -6.02 11.33 6.89
N PRO A 70 -5.31 10.89 7.94
CA PRO A 70 -4.63 9.58 7.95
C PRO A 70 -5.58 8.41 8.24
N VAL A 71 -6.88 8.67 8.37
CA VAL A 71 -7.91 7.66 8.62
C VAL A 71 -8.87 7.67 7.44
N LEU A 72 -8.83 6.62 6.63
CA LEU A 72 -9.57 6.54 5.38
C LEU A 72 -10.78 5.60 5.53
N ASP A 73 -11.91 5.97 4.94
CA ASP A 73 -13.06 5.07 4.81
C ASP A 73 -13.11 4.50 3.39
N LEU A 74 -12.60 3.28 3.26
CA LEU A 74 -12.37 2.62 1.99
C LEU A 74 -13.59 1.80 1.57
N LYS A 75 -13.95 1.91 0.29
CA LYS A 75 -14.95 1.06 -0.34
C LYS A 75 -14.27 0.22 -1.39
N PHE A 76 -14.23 -1.08 -1.14
CA PHE A 76 -13.68 -2.05 -2.08
C PHE A 76 -14.82 -2.78 -2.79
N ASP A 77 -14.60 -3.11 -4.05
CA ASP A 77 -15.46 -4.08 -4.71
C ASP A 77 -15.14 -5.51 -4.23
N LYS A 78 -15.97 -6.48 -4.64
CA LYS A 78 -15.81 -7.86 -4.19
C LYS A 78 -14.49 -8.50 -4.64
N LEU A 79 -13.94 -8.07 -5.78
CA LEU A 79 -12.65 -8.56 -6.24
C LEU A 79 -11.54 -8.07 -5.32
N GLN A 80 -11.51 -6.77 -5.02
CA GLN A 80 -10.52 -6.16 -4.15
C GLN A 80 -10.57 -6.74 -2.74
N GLU A 81 -11.76 -6.96 -2.18
CA GLU A 81 -11.92 -7.65 -0.90
C GLU A 81 -11.24 -9.03 -0.91
N ASN A 82 -11.51 -9.84 -1.93
CA ASN A 82 -10.94 -11.19 -2.04
C ASN A 82 -9.41 -11.15 -2.23
N LEU A 83 -8.88 -10.13 -2.92
CA LEU A 83 -7.42 -9.96 -3.09
C LEU A 83 -6.73 -9.62 -1.76
N ILE A 84 -7.34 -8.73 -0.96
CA ILE A 84 -6.83 -8.37 0.36
C ILE A 84 -6.88 -9.57 1.29
N GLU A 85 -8.01 -10.28 1.34
CA GLU A 85 -8.19 -11.51 2.12
C GLU A 85 -7.14 -12.56 1.74
N GLY A 86 -6.91 -12.78 0.44
CA GLY A 86 -5.91 -13.73 -0.03
C GLY A 86 -4.48 -13.41 0.42
N ILE A 87 -4.07 -12.14 0.45
CA ILE A 87 -2.76 -11.74 0.99
C ILE A 87 -2.73 -11.87 2.52
N SER A 88 -3.79 -11.43 3.20
CA SER A 88 -3.92 -11.50 4.65
C SER A 88 -3.78 -12.94 5.15
N GLU A 89 -4.49 -13.90 4.54
CA GLU A 89 -4.40 -15.31 4.89
C GLU A 89 -3.04 -15.90 4.57
N LYS A 90 -2.50 -15.60 3.38
CA LYS A 90 -1.24 -16.17 2.89
C LYS A 90 -0.05 -15.75 3.75
N GLU A 91 0.01 -14.48 4.13
CA GLU A 91 1.10 -13.89 4.91
C GLU A 91 0.80 -13.89 6.42
N SER A 92 -0.39 -14.33 6.83
CA SER A 92 -0.85 -14.33 8.23
C SER A 92 -0.78 -12.95 8.89
N VAL A 93 -1.26 -11.92 8.18
CA VAL A 93 -1.29 -10.52 8.61
C VAL A 93 -2.71 -9.96 8.61
N ASP A 94 -2.93 -8.84 9.29
CA ASP A 94 -4.22 -8.14 9.24
C ASP A 94 -4.44 -7.43 7.88
N TYR A 95 -5.67 -6.95 7.66
CA TYR A 95 -6.06 -6.33 6.39
C TYR A 95 -5.34 -4.99 6.15
N GLU A 96 -4.99 -4.24 7.20
CA GLU A 96 -4.26 -2.99 7.07
C GLU A 96 -2.84 -3.24 6.54
N THR A 97 -2.17 -4.24 7.10
CA THR A 97 -0.84 -4.70 6.67
C THR A 97 -0.89 -5.30 5.26
N ALA A 98 -1.89 -6.11 4.95
CA ALA A 98 -2.08 -6.63 3.60
C ALA A 98 -2.22 -5.50 2.57
N ILE A 99 -2.97 -4.44 2.87
CA ILE A 99 -3.07 -3.25 2.02
C ILE A 99 -1.71 -2.54 1.88
N CYS A 100 -0.92 -2.46 2.95
CA CYS A 100 0.44 -1.91 2.88
C CYS A 100 1.33 -2.69 1.90
N TYR A 101 1.15 -4.00 1.77
CA TYR A 101 1.86 -4.80 0.77
C TYR A 101 1.43 -4.46 -0.67
N PHE A 102 0.15 -4.15 -0.90
CA PHE A 102 -0.28 -3.60 -2.20
C PHE A 102 0.36 -2.24 -2.48
N LEU A 103 0.46 -1.37 -1.48
CA LEU A 103 1.08 -0.04 -1.63
C LEU A 103 2.57 -0.15 -2.00
N ILE A 104 3.36 -0.98 -1.32
CA ILE A 104 4.80 -1.08 -1.61
C ILE A 104 5.08 -1.67 -2.99
N PHE A 105 4.34 -2.68 -3.42
CA PHE A 105 4.50 -3.20 -4.79
C PHE A 105 3.99 -2.24 -5.86
N THR A 106 3.08 -1.33 -5.49
CA THR A 106 2.69 -0.22 -6.36
C THR A 106 3.83 0.78 -6.52
N MET A 107 4.68 0.99 -5.51
CA MET A 107 5.88 1.84 -5.65
C MET A 107 6.83 1.28 -6.71
N ASP A 108 7.14 -0.02 -6.66
CA ASP A 108 7.92 -0.72 -7.70
C ASP A 108 7.27 -0.57 -9.09
N TYR A 109 5.94 -0.74 -9.18
CA TYR A 109 5.21 -0.54 -10.45
C TYR A 109 5.32 0.88 -11.00
N LEU A 110 5.36 1.89 -10.13
CA LEU A 110 5.53 3.30 -10.52
C LEU A 110 6.99 3.68 -10.80
N GLY A 111 7.93 2.72 -10.67
CA GLY A 111 9.35 2.93 -10.93
C GLY A 111 10.15 3.46 -9.75
N TYR A 112 9.59 3.40 -8.54
CA TYR A 112 10.30 3.73 -7.31
C TYR A 112 11.06 2.51 -6.79
N HIS A 113 12.22 2.73 -6.18
CA HIS A 113 13.03 1.67 -5.61
C HIS A 113 12.42 1.16 -4.29
N ILE A 114 12.37 -0.17 -4.14
CA ILE A 114 11.95 -0.87 -2.91
C ILE A 114 13.06 -1.80 -2.44
#